data_AF-A0A3D4TZX4-F1
#
_entry.id   AF-A0A3D4TZX4-F1
#
_cell.length_a   1.000
_cell.length_b   1.000
_cell.length_c   1.000
_cell.angle_alpha   90.00
_cell.angle_beta   90.00
_cell.angle_gamma   90.00
#
_symmetry.space_group_name_H-M   'P 1'
#
loop_
_entity.id
_entity.type
_entity.pdbx_description
1 polymer ?
#
loop_
_entity_poly.entity_id
_entity_poly.type
_entity_poly.pdbx_seq_one_letter_code
_entity_poly.pdbx_strand_id
1 'polypeptide(L)'
;MNQQEVKSIIESAIEASTATELALLSAKIPSKYHMSPIKYPALKFELSAEELNTINVTSEAAQREDFSSRLQNQLKTPLEKLFYSVLWKQGDLSKLTHILQGIENLNVEPTKKAGIVFRTFGEYLRDKSIPILDQHCMRAYGVYQARNDSEVRKFLKLEVLLDTEETRKLVLDYHKFFRKAVEGKEANFPFYFDRLLVTLGRYIKR
;
A
#
# COMPACT_ATOMS: atom_id res chain seq x y z
N MET A 1 23.05 0.80 4.99
CA MET A 1 23.01 1.25 3.60
C MET A 1 23.03 2.76 3.61
N ASN A 2 23.94 3.40 2.87
CA ASN A 2 23.94 4.85 2.75
C ASN A 2 22.91 5.31 1.69
N GLN A 3 22.62 6.61 1.61
CA GLN A 3 21.64 7.13 0.66
C GLN A 3 22.01 6.82 -0.80
N GLN A 4 23.31 6.84 -1.14
CA GLN A 4 23.79 6.62 -2.51
C GLN A 4 23.51 5.20 -3.00
N GLU A 5 23.70 4.21 -2.13
CA GLU A 5 23.35 2.81 -2.40
C GLU A 5 21.84 2.64 -2.62
N VAL A 6 21.00 3.31 -1.82
CA VAL A 6 19.54 3.28 -2.00
C VAL A 6 19.14 3.87 -3.36
N LYS A 7 19.72 5.03 -3.72
CA LYS A 7 19.48 5.68 -5.01
C LYS A 7 19.87 4.77 -6.16
N SER A 8 21.08 4.21 -6.12
CA SER A 8 21.57 3.31 -7.16
C SER A 8 20.68 2.08 -7.36
N ILE A 9 20.16 1.47 -6.28
CA ILE A 9 19.25 0.32 -6.41
C ILE A 9 17.92 0.75 -7.05
N ILE A 10 17.35 1.88 -6.64
CA ILE A 10 16.06 2.36 -7.17
C ILE A 10 16.20 2.78 -8.64
N GLU A 11 17.29 3.45 -9.01
CA GLU A 11 17.60 3.81 -10.40
C GLU A 11 17.73 2.55 -11.27
N SER A 12 18.50 1.56 -10.81
CA SER A 12 18.61 0.26 -11.50
C SER A 12 17.26 -0.44 -11.63
N ALA A 13 16.39 -0.30 -10.63
CA ALA A 13 15.07 -0.92 -10.64
C ALA A 13 14.10 -0.22 -11.61
N ILE A 14 14.25 1.08 -11.86
CA ILE A 14 13.46 1.82 -12.87
C ILE A 14 13.88 1.39 -14.29
N GLU A 15 15.17 1.13 -14.48
CA GLU A 15 15.72 0.67 -15.76
C GLU A 15 15.40 -0.80 -16.06
N ALA A 16 15.25 -1.64 -15.03
CA ALA A 16 14.87 -3.04 -15.16
C ALA A 16 13.55 -3.22 -15.93
N SER A 17 13.44 -4.29 -16.73
CA SER A 17 12.24 -4.60 -17.52
C SER A 17 11.48 -5.83 -17.01
N THR A 18 12.11 -6.64 -16.17
CA THR A 18 11.59 -7.94 -15.71
C THR A 18 11.60 -8.10 -14.19
N ALA A 19 10.72 -8.96 -13.68
CA ALA A 19 10.71 -9.36 -12.27
C ALA A 19 12.01 -10.07 -11.85
N THR A 20 12.67 -10.79 -12.76
CA THR A 20 13.95 -11.45 -12.48
C THR A 20 15.04 -10.43 -12.18
N GLU A 21 15.13 -9.33 -12.93
CA GLU A 21 16.09 -8.26 -12.65
C GLU A 21 15.82 -7.61 -11.29
N LEU A 22 14.56 -7.36 -10.95
CA LEU A 22 14.17 -6.86 -9.62
C LEU A 22 14.52 -7.85 -8.51
N ALA A 23 14.38 -9.15 -8.74
CA ALA A 23 14.78 -10.19 -7.80
C ALA A 23 16.30 -10.19 -7.56
N LEU A 24 17.11 -9.98 -8.61
CA LEU A 24 18.56 -9.84 -8.49
C LEU A 24 18.95 -8.59 -7.68
N LEU A 25 18.25 -7.48 -7.87
CA LEU A 25 18.43 -6.28 -7.04
C LEU A 25 18.05 -6.53 -5.58
N SER A 26 16.91 -7.19 -5.34
CA SER A 26 16.48 -7.55 -3.98
C SER A 26 17.46 -8.50 -3.30
N ALA A 27 18.12 -9.40 -4.03
CA ALA A 27 19.10 -10.34 -3.47
C ALA A 27 20.36 -9.65 -2.88
N LYS A 28 20.62 -8.39 -3.25
CA LYS A 28 21.67 -7.55 -2.63
C LYS A 28 21.32 -7.14 -1.19
N ILE A 29 20.06 -7.30 -0.78
CA ILE A 29 19.57 -6.93 0.55
C ILE A 29 19.53 -8.20 1.43
N PRO A 30 19.91 -8.13 2.72
CA PRO A 30 19.81 -9.28 3.61
C PRO A 30 18.37 -9.82 3.72
N SER A 31 18.23 -11.14 3.53
CA SER A 31 16.95 -11.87 3.46
C SER A 31 16.00 -11.60 4.63
N LYS A 32 16.52 -11.28 5.83
CA LYS A 32 15.70 -10.93 7.00
C LYS A 32 14.79 -9.70 6.82
N TYR A 33 15.00 -8.88 5.79
CA TYR A 33 14.09 -7.77 5.47
C TYR A 33 13.07 -8.07 4.39
N HIS A 34 13.24 -9.17 3.69
CA HIS A 34 12.35 -9.53 2.60
C HIS A 34 10.96 -9.80 3.18
N MET A 35 9.92 -9.43 2.43
CA MET A 35 8.56 -9.83 2.78
C MET A 35 8.45 -11.36 2.63
N SER A 36 7.97 -12.05 3.67
CA SER A 36 7.71 -13.48 3.57
C SER A 36 6.51 -13.72 2.65
N PRO A 37 6.64 -14.55 1.59
CA PRO A 37 5.52 -14.88 0.71
C PRO A 37 4.44 -15.71 1.42
N ILE A 38 4.76 -16.34 2.56
CA ILE A 38 3.80 -17.07 3.39
C ILE A 38 2.95 -16.07 4.20
N LYS A 39 3.57 -15.00 4.71
CA LYS A 39 2.87 -13.98 5.51
C LYS A 39 2.12 -12.95 4.66
N TYR A 40 2.64 -12.67 3.47
CA TYR A 40 2.09 -11.70 2.51
C TYR A 40 2.00 -12.33 1.13
N PRO A 41 1.10 -13.30 0.93
CA PRO A 41 0.90 -13.92 -0.38
C PRO A 41 0.34 -12.89 -1.38
N ALA A 42 0.67 -13.06 -2.65
CA ALA A 42 0.03 -12.29 -3.71
C ALA A 42 -1.47 -12.58 -3.73
N LEU A 43 -2.28 -11.52 -3.91
CA LEU A 43 -3.71 -11.68 -4.12
C LEU A 43 -3.93 -12.27 -5.52
N LYS A 44 -4.59 -13.42 -5.59
CA LYS A 44 -4.86 -14.16 -6.84
C LYS A 44 -6.27 -13.90 -7.39
N PHE A 45 -6.92 -12.85 -6.90
CA PHE A 45 -8.26 -12.45 -7.29
C PHE A 45 -8.29 -10.96 -7.58
N GLU A 46 -9.27 -10.56 -8.37
CA GLU A 46 -9.62 -9.17 -8.62
C GLU A 46 -11.05 -8.94 -8.13
N LEU A 47 -11.37 -7.69 -7.80
CA LEU A 47 -12.74 -7.30 -7.49
C LEU A 47 -13.28 -6.54 -8.70
N SER A 48 -14.24 -7.13 -9.39
CA SER A 48 -14.91 -6.48 -10.52
C SER A 48 -15.73 -5.28 -10.04
N ALA A 49 -16.00 -4.34 -10.94
CA ALA A 49 -16.89 -3.22 -10.64
C ALA A 49 -18.29 -3.70 -10.21
N GLU A 50 -18.77 -4.82 -10.78
CA GLU A 50 -20.04 -5.44 -10.42
C GLU A 50 -20.02 -5.96 -8.98
N GLU A 51 -18.99 -6.71 -8.58
CA GLU A 51 -18.83 -7.18 -7.20
C GLU A 51 -18.74 -6.02 -6.21
N LEU A 52 -18.02 -4.96 -6.56
CA LEU A 52 -17.91 -3.76 -5.74
C LEU A 52 -19.27 -3.05 -5.59
N ASN A 53 -20.09 -3.01 -6.65
CA ASN A 53 -21.44 -2.45 -6.59
C ASN A 53 -22.42 -3.29 -5.76
N THR A 54 -22.15 -4.59 -5.56
CA THR A 54 -22.97 -5.42 -4.64
C THR A 54 -22.75 -5.06 -3.18
N ILE A 55 -21.66 -4.37 -2.85
CA ILE A 55 -21.41 -3.84 -1.52
C ILE A 55 -22.32 -2.61 -1.34
N ASN A 56 -23.56 -2.86 -0.91
CA ASN A 56 -24.56 -1.84 -0.60
C ASN A 56 -24.22 -1.03 0.66
N VAL A 57 -22.94 -0.74 0.88
CA VAL A 57 -22.42 0.03 1.99
C VAL A 57 -21.43 1.02 1.42
N THR A 58 -21.92 2.23 1.19
CA THR A 58 -21.06 3.33 0.74
C THR A 58 -20.12 3.74 1.87
N SER A 59 -19.01 4.42 1.55
CA SER A 59 -18.15 4.97 2.60
C SER A 59 -18.89 5.96 3.52
N GLU A 60 -19.93 6.64 3.04
CA GLU A 60 -20.82 7.49 3.83
C GLU A 60 -21.66 6.68 4.81
N ALA A 61 -22.17 5.52 4.38
CA ALA A 61 -22.81 4.56 5.26
C ALA A 61 -21.83 4.01 6.31
N ALA A 62 -20.55 3.91 5.95
CA ALA A 62 -19.50 3.39 6.82
C ALA A 62 -19.04 4.35 7.93
N GLN A 63 -19.59 5.56 7.99
CA GLN A 63 -19.43 6.51 9.10
C GLN A 63 -20.62 6.54 10.05
N ARG A 64 -21.69 5.79 9.78
CA ARG A 64 -22.90 5.75 10.61
C ARG A 64 -22.76 4.71 11.72
N GLU A 65 -23.47 4.94 12.83
CA GLU A 65 -23.51 4.00 13.97
C GLU A 65 -24.05 2.61 13.59
N ASP A 66 -24.85 2.52 12.53
CA ASP A 66 -25.43 1.28 12.00
C ASP A 66 -24.53 0.54 10.99
N PHE A 67 -23.31 1.01 10.70
CA PHE A 67 -22.42 0.36 9.73
C PHE A 67 -22.18 -1.13 10.05
N SER A 68 -21.94 -1.43 11.33
CA SER A 68 -21.72 -2.80 11.82
C SER A 68 -22.92 -3.72 11.58
N SER A 69 -24.14 -3.24 11.83
CA SER A 69 -25.35 -4.06 11.63
C SER A 69 -25.62 -4.26 10.13
N ARG A 70 -25.39 -3.25 9.30
CA ARG A 70 -25.51 -3.35 7.84
C ARG A 70 -24.54 -4.37 7.23
N LEU A 71 -23.28 -4.36 7.66
CA LEU A 71 -22.30 -5.37 7.22
C LEU A 71 -22.74 -6.78 7.62
N GLN A 72 -23.15 -6.97 8.88
CA GLN A 72 -23.59 -8.28 9.38
C GLN A 72 -24.78 -8.85 8.61
N ASN A 73 -25.73 -7.99 8.22
CA ASN A 73 -26.90 -8.39 7.42
C ASN A 73 -26.54 -8.84 5.99
N GLN A 74 -25.33 -8.50 5.50
CA GLN A 74 -24.86 -8.90 4.16
C GLN A 74 -24.00 -10.17 4.17
N LEU A 75 -23.61 -10.70 5.35
CA LEU A 75 -22.77 -11.90 5.45
C LEU A 75 -23.59 -13.15 5.12
N LYS A 76 -23.31 -13.77 3.97
CA LYS A 76 -23.99 -14.95 3.43
C LYS A 76 -23.27 -16.25 3.81
N THR A 77 -21.95 -16.27 3.81
CA THR A 77 -21.17 -17.52 3.95
C THR A 77 -20.52 -17.67 5.33
N PRO A 78 -20.23 -18.91 5.78
CA PRO A 78 -19.44 -19.14 6.99
C PRO A 78 -18.05 -18.47 6.95
N LEU A 79 -17.44 -18.41 5.75
CA LEU A 79 -16.13 -17.79 5.55
C LEU A 79 -16.19 -16.26 5.74
N GLU A 80 -17.22 -15.59 5.20
CA GLU A 80 -17.45 -14.16 5.43
C GLU A 80 -17.66 -13.84 6.92
N LYS A 81 -18.44 -14.66 7.62
CA LYS A 81 -18.66 -14.52 9.08
C LYS A 81 -17.36 -14.69 9.86
N LEU A 82 -16.48 -15.61 9.44
CA LEU A 82 -15.17 -15.80 10.06
C LEU A 82 -14.28 -14.57 9.84
N PHE A 83 -14.19 -14.04 8.61
CA PHE A 83 -13.41 -12.84 8.33
C PHE A 83 -13.93 -11.61 9.09
N TYR A 84 -15.25 -11.42 9.12
CA TYR A 84 -15.87 -10.35 9.92
C TYR A 84 -15.53 -10.49 11.41
N SER A 85 -15.59 -11.71 11.95
CA SER A 85 -15.28 -12.00 13.36
C SER A 85 -13.82 -11.66 13.70
N VAL A 86 -12.87 -11.93 12.80
CA VAL A 86 -11.46 -11.57 12.99
C VAL A 86 -11.30 -10.05 13.01
N LEU A 87 -11.89 -9.33 12.04
CA LEU A 87 -11.83 -7.87 11.97
C LEU A 87 -12.46 -7.23 13.21
N TRP A 88 -13.62 -7.73 13.65
CA TRP A 88 -14.27 -7.26 14.87
C TRP A 88 -13.39 -7.50 16.10
N LYS A 89 -12.83 -8.71 16.25
CA LYS A 89 -11.97 -9.06 17.39
C LYS A 89 -10.70 -8.20 17.46
N GLN A 90 -10.19 -7.76 16.31
CA GLN A 90 -9.02 -6.90 16.20
C GLN A 90 -9.34 -5.40 16.33
N GLY A 91 -10.62 -5.01 16.39
CA GLY A 91 -11.02 -3.59 16.39
C GLY A 91 -10.81 -2.91 15.04
N ASP A 92 -10.80 -3.69 13.96
CA ASP A 92 -10.32 -3.30 12.63
C ASP A 92 -11.44 -2.98 11.63
N LEU A 93 -12.70 -2.97 12.06
CA LEU A 93 -13.85 -2.68 11.19
C LEU A 93 -13.76 -1.31 10.52
N SER A 94 -13.18 -0.30 11.18
CA SER A 94 -12.98 1.03 10.60
C SER A 94 -12.02 1.03 9.40
N LYS A 95 -11.16 0.02 9.26
CA LYS A 95 -10.28 -0.12 8.08
C LYS A 95 -11.08 -0.42 6.81
N LEU A 96 -12.23 -1.10 6.92
CA LEU A 96 -13.12 -1.34 5.79
C LEU A 96 -13.67 -0.02 5.23
N THR A 97 -14.01 0.94 6.10
CA THR A 97 -14.44 2.29 5.68
C THR A 97 -13.40 2.94 4.78
N HIS A 98 -12.13 2.88 5.13
CA HIS A 98 -11.05 3.46 4.32
C HIS A 98 -10.84 2.72 3.00
N ILE A 99 -10.92 1.39 2.99
CA ILE A 99 -10.86 0.61 1.74
C ILE A 99 -12.00 1.01 0.80
N LEU A 100 -13.23 1.14 1.32
CA LEU A 100 -14.39 1.60 0.55
C LEU A 100 -14.20 3.01 -0.02
N GLN A 101 -13.66 3.94 0.79
CA GLN A 101 -13.31 5.29 0.31
C GLN A 101 -12.34 5.26 -0.87
N GLY A 102 -11.33 4.39 -0.80
CA GLY A 102 -10.35 4.21 -1.88
C GLY A 102 -10.98 3.65 -3.15
N ILE A 103 -11.83 2.63 -3.01
CA ILE A 103 -12.58 2.02 -4.11
C ILE A 103 -13.49 3.04 -4.79
N GLU A 104 -14.30 3.78 -4.02
CA GLU A 104 -15.26 4.78 -4.54
C GLU A 104 -14.57 6.05 -5.09
N ASN A 105 -13.24 6.17 -4.97
CA ASN A 105 -12.46 7.34 -5.37
C ASN A 105 -12.91 8.64 -4.68
N LEU A 106 -13.41 8.56 -3.46
CA LEU A 106 -13.99 9.72 -2.81
C LEU A 106 -12.91 10.62 -2.24
N ASN A 107 -12.96 11.90 -2.63
CA ASN A 107 -12.16 12.97 -2.04
C ASN A 107 -12.74 13.41 -0.69
N VAL A 108 -13.03 12.46 0.18
CA VAL A 108 -13.48 12.73 1.55
C VAL A 108 -12.25 12.74 2.45
N GLU A 109 -12.11 13.79 3.27
CA GLU A 109 -11.10 13.89 4.32
C GLU A 109 -11.15 12.63 5.21
N PRO A 110 -10.10 11.79 5.23
CA PRO A 110 -10.07 10.62 6.08
C PRO A 110 -10.16 11.01 7.56
N THR A 111 -11.03 10.34 8.30
CA THR A 111 -11.06 10.44 9.75
C THR A 111 -9.74 9.89 10.32
N LYS A 112 -9.23 10.58 11.34
CA LYS A 112 -7.84 10.55 11.83
C LYS A 112 -7.19 9.15 11.98
N LYS A 113 -5.91 9.12 11.57
CA LYS A 113 -4.82 8.15 11.86
C LYS A 113 -4.97 6.77 11.20
N ALA A 114 -4.04 6.46 10.29
CA ALA A 114 -3.88 5.20 9.52
C ALA A 114 -4.84 4.95 8.33
N GLY A 115 -5.80 5.85 8.07
CA GLY A 115 -6.71 5.70 6.93
C GLY A 115 -6.05 5.72 5.55
N ILE A 116 -4.92 6.42 5.40
CA ILE A 116 -4.29 6.59 4.08
C ILE A 116 -3.78 5.28 3.47
N VAL A 117 -3.20 4.38 4.28
CA VAL A 117 -2.70 3.08 3.80
C VAL A 117 -3.85 2.20 3.31
N PHE A 118 -4.92 2.10 4.09
CA PHE A 118 -6.10 1.30 3.73
C PHE A 118 -6.89 1.92 2.58
N ARG A 119 -6.93 3.24 2.50
CA ARG A 119 -7.51 3.96 1.36
C ARG A 119 -6.74 3.67 0.08
N THR A 120 -5.42 3.84 0.07
CA THR A 120 -4.61 3.52 -1.12
C THR A 120 -4.67 2.04 -1.46
N PHE A 121 -4.83 1.15 -0.46
CA PHE A 121 -5.09 -0.26 -0.73
C PHE A 121 -6.44 -0.47 -1.44
N GLY A 122 -7.49 0.25 -1.05
CA GLY A 122 -8.77 0.26 -1.80
C GLY A 122 -8.62 0.76 -3.23
N GLU A 123 -7.81 1.80 -3.44
CA GLU A 123 -7.47 2.30 -4.79
C GLU A 123 -6.75 1.21 -5.62
N TYR A 124 -5.81 0.47 -5.02
CA TYR A 124 -5.15 -0.69 -5.64
C TYR A 124 -6.10 -1.85 -5.93
N LEU A 125 -7.13 -2.08 -5.11
CA LEU A 125 -8.13 -3.10 -5.39
C LEU A 125 -8.93 -2.77 -6.65
N ARG A 126 -9.19 -1.48 -6.91
CA ARG A 126 -9.84 -0.99 -8.14
C ARG A 126 -8.90 -0.93 -9.34
N ASP A 127 -7.67 -0.47 -9.16
CA ASP A 127 -6.69 -0.24 -10.23
C ASP A 127 -5.30 -0.74 -9.82
N LYS A 128 -4.86 -1.85 -10.41
CA LYS A 128 -3.58 -2.51 -10.11
C LYS A 128 -2.35 -1.69 -10.51
N SER A 129 -2.52 -0.59 -11.27
CA SER A 129 -1.44 0.36 -11.56
C SER A 129 -1.08 1.27 -10.37
N ILE A 130 -1.95 1.32 -9.35
CA ILE A 130 -1.72 2.08 -8.12
C ILE A 130 -0.88 1.22 -7.16
N PRO A 131 0.20 1.74 -6.56
CA PRO A 131 1.02 0.95 -5.64
C PRO A 131 0.28 0.60 -4.33
N ILE A 132 0.69 -0.49 -3.69
CA ILE A 132 0.27 -0.79 -2.31
C ILE A 132 1.12 0.07 -1.37
N LEU A 133 0.53 1.15 -0.88
CA LEU A 133 1.23 2.07 0.02
C LEU A 133 1.49 1.44 1.39
N ASP A 134 2.74 1.47 1.86
CA ASP A 134 3.07 1.26 3.26
C ASP A 134 4.16 2.25 3.74
N GLN A 135 4.42 2.28 5.05
CA GLN A 135 5.45 3.15 5.62
C GLN A 135 6.89 2.80 5.15
N HIS A 136 7.13 1.58 4.68
CA HIS A 136 8.44 1.12 4.22
C HIS A 136 8.70 1.60 2.79
N CYS A 137 7.75 1.45 1.86
CA CYS A 137 7.78 2.05 0.53
C CYS A 137 8.01 3.55 0.62
N MET A 138 7.27 4.24 1.50
CA MET A 138 7.46 5.68 1.70
C MET A 138 8.81 6.04 2.30
N ARG A 139 9.39 5.19 3.14
CA ARG A 139 10.76 5.38 3.62
C ARG A 139 11.76 5.26 2.47
N ALA A 140 11.66 4.22 1.65
CA ALA A 140 12.56 4.01 0.51
C ALA A 140 12.45 5.16 -0.51
N TYR A 141 11.23 5.51 -0.90
CA TYR A 141 10.95 6.61 -1.81
C TYR A 141 11.40 7.96 -1.25
N GLY A 142 11.14 8.22 0.03
CA GLY A 142 11.57 9.46 0.67
C GLY A 142 13.09 9.63 0.73
N VAL A 143 13.83 8.55 1.05
CA VAL A 143 15.30 8.57 1.03
C VAL A 143 15.85 8.75 -0.39
N TYR A 144 15.20 8.16 -1.39
CA TYR A 144 15.51 8.37 -2.81
C TYR A 144 15.36 9.83 -3.22
N GLN A 145 14.26 10.49 -2.84
CA GLN A 145 13.99 11.88 -3.20
C GLN A 145 14.73 12.91 -2.35
N ALA A 146 15.28 12.51 -1.20
CA ALA A 146 15.93 13.42 -0.27
C ALA A 146 17.14 14.13 -0.91
N ARG A 147 17.21 15.44 -0.69
CA ARG A 147 18.26 16.33 -1.24
C ARG A 147 19.43 16.52 -0.29
N ASN A 148 19.24 16.18 0.98
CA ASN A 148 20.23 16.37 2.03
C ASN A 148 20.02 15.36 3.18
N ASP A 149 21.02 15.26 4.06
CA ASP A 149 21.01 14.33 5.20
C ASP A 149 19.86 14.59 6.19
N SER A 150 19.38 15.84 6.31
CA SER A 150 18.28 16.17 7.21
C SER A 150 16.97 15.52 6.73
N GLU A 151 16.69 15.60 5.43
CA GLU A 151 15.55 14.94 4.79
C GLU A 151 15.67 13.42 4.89
N VAL A 152 16.85 12.85 4.66
CA VAL A 152 17.11 11.41 4.85
C VAL A 152 16.72 11.00 6.28
N ARG A 153 17.22 11.70 7.30
CA ARG A 153 16.92 11.41 8.71
C ARG A 153 15.42 11.50 9.02
N LYS A 154 14.68 12.44 8.41
CA LYS A 154 13.23 12.55 8.56
C LYS A 154 12.52 11.28 8.09
N PHE A 155 12.87 10.77 6.92
CA PHE A 155 12.26 9.56 6.39
C PHE A 155 12.67 8.30 7.16
N LEU A 156 13.93 8.19 7.59
CA LEU A 156 14.38 7.07 8.42
C LEU A 156 13.54 6.91 9.70
N LYS A 157 13.15 8.04 10.30
CA LYS A 157 12.29 8.11 11.51
C LYS A 157 10.79 7.98 11.24
N LEU A 158 10.36 7.74 9.99
CA LEU A 158 8.95 7.61 9.66
C LEU A 158 8.36 6.35 10.31
N GLU A 159 7.63 6.50 11.41
CA GLU A 159 7.00 5.36 12.10
C GLU A 159 5.59 5.07 11.62
N VAL A 160 4.83 6.10 11.29
CA VAL A 160 3.43 6.01 10.85
C VAL A 160 3.20 7.03 9.74
N LEU A 161 2.42 6.65 8.73
CA LEU A 161 1.89 7.57 7.74
C LEU A 161 0.66 8.27 8.31
N LEU A 162 0.88 9.48 8.84
CA LEU A 162 -0.20 10.35 9.26
C LEU A 162 -0.82 11.00 8.03
N ASP A 163 -2.14 11.06 8.00
CA ASP A 163 -2.87 11.71 6.93
C ASP A 163 -2.85 13.24 7.14
N THR A 164 -1.78 13.86 6.66
CA THR A 164 -1.60 15.31 6.61
C THR A 164 -1.55 15.75 5.15
N GLU A 165 -1.75 17.05 4.90
CA GLU A 165 -1.65 17.60 3.54
C GLU A 165 -0.29 17.29 2.89
N GLU A 166 0.80 17.37 3.65
CA GLU A 166 2.14 17.05 3.16
C GLU A 166 2.27 15.56 2.82
N THR A 167 1.71 14.67 3.63
CA THR A 167 1.71 13.22 3.34
C THR A 167 0.88 12.94 2.10
N ARG A 168 -0.30 13.54 1.94
CA ARG A 168 -1.15 13.37 0.76
C ARG A 168 -0.42 13.79 -0.51
N LYS A 169 0.25 14.94 -0.49
CA LYS A 169 1.10 15.39 -1.60
C LYS A 169 2.22 14.40 -1.91
N LEU A 170 2.91 13.92 -0.88
CA LEU A 170 3.98 12.94 -1.03
C LEU A 170 3.47 11.61 -1.62
N VAL A 171 2.27 11.16 -1.22
CA VAL A 171 1.62 9.96 -1.78
C VAL A 171 1.25 10.15 -3.24
N LEU A 172 0.71 11.32 -3.63
CA LEU A 172 0.45 11.62 -5.03
C LEU A 172 1.72 11.62 -5.88
N ASP A 173 2.81 12.18 -5.35
CA ASP A 173 4.10 12.16 -6.03
C ASP A 173 4.67 10.74 -6.13
N TYR A 174 4.50 9.92 -5.09
CA TYR A 174 4.85 8.50 -5.10
C TYR A 174 4.04 7.72 -6.14
N HIS A 175 2.73 7.97 -6.28
CA HIS A 175 1.90 7.33 -7.29
C HIS A 175 2.38 7.64 -8.71
N LYS A 176 2.73 8.91 -8.98
CA LYS A 176 3.29 9.32 -10.29
C LYS A 176 4.63 8.65 -10.56
N PHE A 177 5.51 8.62 -9.56
CA PHE A 177 6.80 7.93 -9.62
C PHE A 177 6.61 6.45 -9.95
N PHE A 178 5.75 5.76 -9.18
CA PHE A 178 5.51 4.33 -9.33
C PHE A 178 4.93 4.01 -10.70
N ARG A 179 3.88 4.73 -11.12
CA ARG A 179 3.25 4.54 -12.43
C ARG A 179 4.27 4.67 -13.57
N LYS A 180 5.12 5.70 -13.53
CA LYS A 180 6.18 5.90 -14.52
C LYS A 180 7.23 4.77 -14.49
N ALA A 181 7.58 4.28 -13.31
CA ALA A 181 8.58 3.21 -13.16
C ALA A 181 8.10 1.87 -13.72
N VAL A 182 6.78 1.60 -13.67
CA VAL A 182 6.20 0.33 -14.09
C VAL A 182 5.56 0.35 -15.48
N GLU A 183 5.48 1.52 -16.12
CA GLU A 183 4.90 1.70 -17.44
C GLU A 183 5.68 0.90 -18.52
N GLY A 184 4.95 0.14 -19.34
CA GLY A 184 5.53 -0.68 -20.41
C GLY A 184 6.31 -1.92 -19.94
N LYS A 185 6.26 -2.25 -18.64
CA LYS A 185 6.92 -3.42 -18.06
C LYS A 185 6.02 -4.65 -18.10
N GLU A 186 6.58 -5.83 -17.84
CA GLU A 186 5.80 -7.07 -17.80
C GLU A 186 4.72 -7.06 -16.70
N ALA A 187 3.69 -7.90 -16.86
CA ALA A 187 2.47 -7.87 -16.03
C ALA A 187 2.73 -7.98 -14.51
N ASN A 188 3.71 -8.79 -14.08
CA ASN A 188 4.02 -8.97 -12.67
C ASN A 188 5.04 -7.94 -12.13
N PHE A 189 5.63 -7.12 -12.99
CA PHE A 189 6.66 -6.16 -12.59
C PHE A 189 6.23 -5.22 -11.45
N PRO A 190 5.02 -4.62 -11.46
CA PRO A 190 4.59 -3.73 -10.38
C PRO A 190 4.64 -4.39 -9.00
N PHE A 191 4.26 -5.67 -8.91
CA PHE A 191 4.28 -6.43 -7.66
C PHE A 191 5.70 -6.63 -7.13
N TYR A 192 6.66 -6.98 -7.99
CA TYR A 192 8.06 -7.15 -7.58
C TYR A 192 8.74 -5.81 -7.27
N PHE A 193 8.37 -4.75 -7.98
CA PHE A 193 8.89 -3.41 -7.75
C PHE A 193 8.44 -2.88 -6.38
N ASP A 194 7.15 -3.01 -6.06
CA ASP A 194 6.61 -2.69 -4.73
C ASP A 194 7.33 -3.47 -3.62
N ARG A 195 7.50 -4.79 -3.78
CA ARG A 195 8.22 -5.61 -2.80
C ARG A 195 9.68 -5.21 -2.61
N LEU A 196 10.36 -4.79 -3.67
CA LEU A 196 11.72 -4.25 -3.59
C LEU A 196 11.74 -2.96 -2.73
N LEU A 197 10.79 -2.04 -2.96
CA LEU A 197 10.67 -0.81 -2.19
C LEU A 197 10.38 -1.06 -0.71
N VAL A 198 9.46 -1.99 -0.38
CA VAL A 198 9.22 -2.41 1.01
C VAL A 198 10.51 -2.98 1.63
N THR A 199 11.21 -3.84 0.90
CA THR A 199 12.42 -4.52 1.37
C THR A 199 13.55 -3.51 1.65
N LEU A 200 13.75 -2.56 0.74
CA LEU A 200 14.66 -1.42 0.92
C LEU A 200 14.24 -0.60 2.14
N GLY A 201 12.97 -0.24 2.23
CA GLY A 201 12.39 0.54 3.33
C GLY A 201 12.56 -0.11 4.70
N ARG A 202 12.51 -1.44 4.78
CA ARG A 202 12.80 -2.21 6.00
C ARG A 202 14.29 -2.22 6.32
N TYR A 203 15.13 -2.38 5.31
CA TYR A 203 16.57 -2.45 5.51
C TYR A 203 17.17 -1.10 5.94
N ILE A 204 16.74 0.02 5.34
CA ILE A 204 17.27 1.34 5.67
C ILE A 204 16.84 1.85 7.05
N LYS A 205 15.76 1.32 7.62
CA LYS A 205 15.31 1.66 8.99
C LYS A 205 16.31 1.20 10.07
N ARG A 206 17.19 0.23 9.75
CA ARG A 206 18.19 -0.33 10.69
C ARG A 206 18.92 0.73 11.50
#